data_AF-A0A3M1YJ88-F1
#
_entry.id   AF-A0A3M1YJ88-F1
#
_cell.length_a   1.000
_cell.length_b   1.000
_cell.length_c   1.000
_cell.angle_alpha   90.00
_cell.angle_beta   90.00
_cell.angle_gamma   90.00
#
_symmetry.space_group_name_H-M   'P 1'
#
loop_
_entity.id
_entity.type
_entity.pdbx_description
1 polymer ?
#
loop_
_entity_poly.entity_id
_entity_poly.type
_entity_poly.pdbx_seq_one_letter_code
_entity_poly.pdbx_strand_id
1 'polypeptide(L)'
;MTETQKELQKIEKEKHRQIIKLVTHSFYKELVNYGVDQSDIINVSTQLLDHVLQKKPMNDNGTYQDDFDISKIDDHWHEEKKLILGDVHIQPLQATNVVRICEWLKQHEISQTFIRFFPQEKTKLEQYLLHHSNRQYFSVRYLGEHFVGIIGGENIDEQNKKLEMKKFIGASEFRNKGIGKLSTFLFLYYAFEILNFQKIYIHSLDTNIKNINLNSKFGFELEGILYSEVLIDGIAHDVLRMSLLRDKWLSLFGKKTAS
;
A
#
# COMPACT_ATOMS: atom_id res chain seq x y z
N MET A 1 -14.47 21.85 -23.77
CA MET A 1 -13.26 21.12 -23.33
C MET A 1 -12.06 21.67 -24.08
N THR A 2 -11.05 22.13 -23.34
CA THR A 2 -9.79 22.61 -23.92
C THR A 2 -8.99 21.44 -24.50
N GLU A 3 -8.07 21.72 -25.42
CA GLU A 3 -7.21 20.72 -26.06
C GLU A 3 -6.41 19.90 -25.03
N THR A 4 -5.94 20.57 -23.98
CA THR A 4 -5.25 19.97 -22.83
C THR A 4 -6.14 18.98 -22.05
N GLN A 5 -7.44 19.25 -21.91
CA GLN A 5 -8.39 18.34 -21.24
C GLN A 5 -8.63 17.06 -22.06
N LYS A 6 -8.58 17.15 -23.39
CA LYS A 6 -8.71 15.99 -24.28
C LYS A 6 -7.46 15.10 -24.25
N GLU A 7 -6.27 15.70 -24.16
CA GLU A 7 -5.02 14.94 -24.01
C GLU A 7 -4.93 14.22 -22.67
N LEU A 8 -5.29 14.86 -21.56
CA LEU A 8 -5.32 14.24 -20.23
C LEU A 8 -6.27 13.03 -20.18
N GLN A 9 -7.48 13.16 -20.73
CA GLN A 9 -8.42 12.04 -20.84
C GLN A 9 -7.91 10.90 -21.72
N LYS A 10 -7.14 11.22 -22.77
CA LYS A 10 -6.54 10.22 -23.65
C LYS A 10 -5.43 9.44 -22.93
N ILE A 11 -4.59 10.13 -22.16
CA ILE A 11 -3.55 9.52 -21.33
C ILE A 11 -4.19 8.63 -20.26
N GLU A 12 -5.24 9.11 -19.60
CA GLU A 12 -5.97 8.36 -18.57
C GLU A 12 -6.64 7.09 -19.15
N LYS A 13 -7.26 7.18 -20.34
CA LYS A 13 -7.79 6.02 -21.06
C LYS A 13 -6.72 5.01 -21.44
N GLU A 14 -5.54 5.47 -21.86
CA GLU A 14 -4.45 4.57 -22.24
C GLU A 14 -3.86 3.88 -21.00
N LYS A 15 -3.67 4.61 -19.90
CA LYS A 15 -3.30 4.01 -18.59
C LYS A 15 -4.32 2.97 -18.14
N HIS A 16 -5.61 3.29 -18.23
CA HIS A 16 -6.68 2.37 -17.86
C HIS A 16 -6.67 1.10 -18.72
N ARG A 17 -6.44 1.24 -20.03
CA ARG A 17 -6.30 0.12 -20.96
C ARG A 17 -5.09 -0.77 -20.62
N GLN A 18 -3.96 -0.18 -20.23
CA GLN A 18 -2.78 -0.92 -19.80
C GLN A 18 -3.06 -1.72 -18.53
N ILE A 19 -3.71 -1.11 -17.53
CA ILE A 19 -4.14 -1.78 -16.29
C ILE A 19 -5.00 -3.00 -16.60
N ILE A 20 -6.03 -2.85 -17.45
CA ILE A 20 -6.91 -3.96 -17.83
C ILE A 20 -6.10 -5.11 -18.43
N LYS A 21 -5.21 -4.82 -19.39
CA LYS A 21 -4.37 -5.85 -20.03
C LYS A 21 -3.53 -6.62 -19.01
N LEU A 22 -2.98 -5.93 -18.01
CA LEU A 22 -2.13 -6.53 -16.99
C LEU A 22 -2.91 -7.39 -16.03
N VAL A 23 -4.03 -6.88 -15.53
CA VAL A 23 -4.91 -7.65 -14.65
C VAL A 23 -5.39 -8.89 -15.37
N THR A 24 -5.77 -8.79 -16.66
CA THR A 24 -6.14 -9.95 -17.47
C THR A 24 -4.98 -10.93 -17.63
N HIS A 25 -3.77 -10.45 -17.89
CA HIS A 25 -2.60 -11.31 -18.06
C HIS A 25 -2.20 -12.03 -16.76
N SER A 26 -2.17 -11.29 -15.64
CA SER A 26 -1.85 -11.84 -14.31
C SER A 26 -2.93 -12.83 -13.86
N PHE A 27 -4.21 -12.50 -14.05
CA PHE A 27 -5.32 -13.40 -13.75
C PHE A 27 -5.24 -14.70 -14.57
N TYR A 28 -4.95 -14.61 -15.87
CA TYR A 28 -4.72 -15.78 -16.72
C TYR A 28 -3.56 -16.64 -16.20
N LYS A 29 -2.42 -16.02 -15.91
CA LYS A 29 -1.22 -16.73 -15.40
C LYS A 29 -1.52 -17.44 -14.08
N GLU A 30 -2.29 -16.82 -13.20
CA GLU A 30 -2.68 -17.38 -11.92
C GLU A 30 -3.60 -18.59 -12.08
N LEU A 31 -4.59 -18.53 -12.97
CA LEU A 31 -5.46 -19.68 -13.28
C LEU A 31 -4.64 -20.87 -13.80
N VAL A 32 -3.69 -20.61 -14.70
CA VAL A 32 -2.80 -21.65 -15.22
C VAL A 32 -1.92 -22.23 -14.10
N ASN A 33 -1.39 -21.40 -13.19
CA ASN A 33 -0.60 -21.87 -12.04
C ASN A 33 -1.41 -22.78 -11.10
N TYR A 34 -2.72 -22.54 -10.97
CA TYR A 34 -3.64 -23.40 -10.22
C TYR A 34 -4.06 -24.67 -10.98
N GLY A 35 -3.50 -24.90 -12.17
CA GLY A 35 -3.80 -26.08 -12.99
C GLY A 35 -5.13 -25.99 -13.74
N VAL A 36 -5.71 -24.79 -13.85
CA VAL A 36 -6.92 -24.56 -14.66
C VAL A 36 -6.54 -24.62 -16.13
N ASP A 37 -7.18 -25.52 -16.88
CA ASP A 37 -6.89 -25.69 -18.31
C ASP A 37 -7.52 -24.59 -19.17
N GLN A 38 -7.11 -24.53 -20.45
CA GLN A 38 -7.59 -23.49 -21.37
C GLN A 38 -9.11 -23.53 -21.60
N SER A 39 -9.74 -24.71 -21.55
CA SER A 39 -11.20 -24.84 -21.68
C SER A 39 -11.94 -24.31 -20.45
N ASP A 40 -11.39 -24.54 -19.26
CA ASP A 40 -11.95 -24.07 -18.00
C ASP A 40 -11.77 -22.56 -17.81
N ILE A 41 -10.71 -21.97 -18.36
CA ILE A 41 -10.52 -20.51 -18.37
C ILE A 41 -11.66 -19.80 -19.15
N ILE A 42 -12.16 -20.41 -20.22
CA ILE A 42 -13.33 -19.89 -20.97
C ILE A 42 -14.58 -19.97 -20.10
N ASN A 43 -14.75 -21.06 -19.34
CA ASN A 43 -15.86 -21.20 -18.40
C ASN A 43 -15.78 -20.17 -17.26
N VAL A 44 -14.59 -19.94 -16.68
CA VAL A 44 -14.35 -18.88 -15.69
C VAL A 44 -14.68 -17.50 -16.25
N SER A 45 -14.28 -17.22 -17.49
CA SER A 45 -14.59 -15.95 -18.17
C SER A 45 -16.09 -15.77 -18.38
N THR A 46 -16.80 -16.85 -18.70
CA THR A 46 -18.26 -16.87 -18.90
C THR A 46 -18.99 -16.64 -17.57
N GLN A 47 -18.56 -17.31 -16.50
CA GLN A 47 -19.12 -17.11 -15.16
C GLN A 47 -18.85 -15.69 -14.66
N LEU A 48 -17.66 -15.12 -14.92
CA LEU A 48 -17.36 -13.72 -14.61
C LEU A 48 -18.27 -12.76 -15.39
N LEU A 49 -18.51 -13.02 -16.68
CA LEU A 49 -19.45 -12.26 -17.50
C LEU A 49 -20.86 -12.32 -16.90
N ASP A 50 -21.34 -13.50 -16.54
CA ASP A 50 -22.65 -13.69 -15.90
C ASP A 50 -22.74 -12.93 -14.58
N HIS A 51 -21.70 -12.94 -13.75
CA HIS A 51 -21.65 -12.15 -12.51
C HIS A 51 -21.68 -10.64 -12.76
N VAL A 52 -21.02 -10.16 -13.81
CA VAL A 52 -21.04 -8.76 -14.23
C VAL A 52 -22.41 -8.36 -14.77
N LEU A 53 -23.08 -9.24 -15.51
CA LEU A 53 -24.41 -9.01 -16.09
C LEU A 53 -25.53 -9.10 -15.04
N GLN A 54 -25.37 -9.92 -14.00
CA GLN A 54 -26.34 -10.10 -12.93
C GLN A 54 -26.22 -9.05 -11.81
N LYS A 55 -25.05 -8.43 -11.62
CA LYS A 55 -24.88 -7.32 -10.67
C LYS A 55 -25.14 -5.98 -11.35
N LYS A 56 -25.90 -5.09 -10.68
CA LYS A 56 -25.81 -3.64 -10.95
C LYS A 56 -24.32 -3.27 -10.95
N PRO A 57 -23.84 -2.42 -11.89
CA PRO A 57 -22.43 -2.08 -11.95
C PRO A 57 -22.00 -1.61 -10.57
N MET A 58 -21.03 -2.29 -9.98
CA MET A 58 -20.35 -1.79 -8.78
C MET A 58 -19.44 -0.65 -9.25
N ASN A 59 -20.07 0.43 -9.71
CA ASN A 59 -19.50 1.77 -9.72
C ASN A 59 -19.43 2.21 -8.26
N ASP A 60 -18.56 1.57 -7.51
CA ASP A 60 -18.06 2.13 -6.27
C ASP A 60 -16.57 1.80 -6.21
N ASN A 61 -15.82 2.41 -7.14
CA ASN A 61 -14.43 2.76 -6.90
C ASN A 61 -14.37 3.88 -5.84
N GLY A 62 -15.12 3.72 -4.75
CA GLY A 62 -15.19 4.66 -3.65
C GLY A 62 -13.79 4.85 -3.11
N THR A 63 -13.27 6.06 -3.29
CA THR A 63 -12.12 6.54 -2.57
C THR A 63 -12.46 6.57 -1.08
N TYR A 64 -11.46 6.40 -0.23
CA TYR A 64 -11.61 6.52 1.22
C TYR A 64 -11.89 7.95 1.71
N GLN A 65 -12.23 8.88 0.81
CA GLN A 65 -12.48 10.29 1.10
C GLN A 65 -13.56 10.51 2.16
N ASP A 66 -14.64 9.73 2.14
CA ASP A 66 -15.72 9.86 3.12
C ASP A 66 -15.48 9.01 4.39
N ASP A 67 -14.54 8.06 4.31
CA ASP A 67 -14.18 7.16 5.42
C ASP A 67 -13.19 7.79 6.40
N PHE A 68 -12.40 8.76 5.94
CA PHE A 68 -11.32 9.38 6.73
C PHE A 68 -11.40 10.89 6.74
N ASP A 69 -11.05 11.46 7.89
CA ASP A 69 -11.01 12.89 8.11
C ASP A 69 -9.74 13.21 8.91
N ILE A 70 -8.90 14.10 8.38
CA ILE A 70 -7.67 14.54 9.04
C ILE A 70 -7.97 15.18 10.40
N SER A 71 -9.13 15.82 10.58
CA SER A 71 -9.51 16.44 11.85
C SER A 71 -9.73 15.44 12.98
N LYS A 72 -9.91 14.16 12.66
CA LYS A 72 -10.04 13.06 13.64
C LYS A 72 -8.70 12.47 14.06
N ILE A 73 -7.58 12.88 13.44
CA ILE A 73 -6.25 12.49 13.88
C ILE A 73 -5.93 13.29 15.15
N ASP A 74 -5.65 12.57 16.23
CA ASP A 74 -5.08 13.15 17.44
C ASP A 74 -3.55 13.17 17.29
N ASP A 75 -3.04 14.38 17.01
CA ASP A 75 -1.66 14.64 16.60
C ASP A 75 -0.81 15.13 17.79
N HIS A 76 0.01 14.23 18.33
CA HIS A 76 0.98 14.50 19.39
C HIS A 76 2.42 14.44 18.85
N TRP A 77 2.62 14.77 17.57
CA TRP A 77 3.91 14.52 16.92
C TRP A 77 5.07 15.34 17.49
N HIS A 78 4.81 16.59 17.87
CA HIS A 78 5.85 17.49 18.35
C HIS A 78 6.36 17.11 19.75
N GLU A 79 5.48 16.59 20.60
CA GLU A 79 5.77 16.30 22.02
C GLU A 79 6.16 14.82 22.21
N GLU A 80 5.39 13.90 21.62
CA GLU A 80 5.51 12.46 21.91
C GLU A 80 5.91 11.63 20.68
N LYS A 81 6.00 12.24 19.50
CA LYS A 81 6.17 11.51 18.22
C LYS A 81 5.08 10.45 18.01
N LYS A 82 3.84 10.77 18.41
CA LYS A 82 2.71 9.84 18.38
C LYS A 82 1.58 10.42 17.53
N LEU A 83 0.96 9.58 16.70
CA LEU A 83 -0.27 9.91 15.97
C LEU A 83 -1.31 8.83 16.22
N ILE A 84 -2.54 9.25 16.51
CA ILE A 84 -3.62 8.36 16.94
C ILE A 84 -4.85 8.59 16.04
N LEU A 85 -5.52 7.52 15.64
CA LEU A 85 -6.82 7.56 14.96
C LEU A 85 -7.67 6.35 15.38
N GLY A 86 -8.73 6.62 16.14
CA GLY A 86 -9.54 5.57 16.77
C GLY A 86 -8.67 4.71 17.70
N ASP A 87 -8.78 3.39 17.55
CA ASP A 87 -8.03 2.43 18.37
C ASP A 87 -6.60 2.17 17.87
N VAL A 88 -6.16 2.83 16.80
CA VAL A 88 -4.85 2.62 16.18
C VAL A 88 -3.96 3.82 16.43
N HIS A 89 -2.70 3.57 16.78
CA HIS A 89 -1.69 4.62 16.79
C HIS A 89 -0.36 4.15 16.20
N ILE A 90 0.42 5.13 15.74
CA ILE A 90 1.79 4.94 15.27
C ILE A 90 2.77 5.80 16.07
N GLN A 91 3.94 5.24 16.35
CA GLN A 91 5.03 5.91 17.07
C GLN A 91 6.39 5.30 16.67
N PRO A 92 7.52 6.01 16.82
CA PRO A 92 8.85 5.53 16.44
C PRO A 92 9.12 4.12 16.93
N LEU A 93 9.59 3.28 16.01
CA LEU A 93 9.90 1.89 16.32
C LEU A 93 11.03 1.80 17.36
N GLN A 94 10.87 0.92 18.34
CA GLN A 94 11.86 0.70 19.39
C GLN A 94 12.62 -0.61 19.17
N ALA A 95 13.87 -0.70 19.66
CA ALA A 95 14.68 -1.92 19.56
C ALA A 95 14.01 -3.15 20.19
N THR A 96 13.22 -2.95 21.25
CA THR A 96 12.45 -4.01 21.90
C THR A 96 11.41 -4.66 20.98
N ASN A 97 10.96 -3.96 19.92
CA ASN A 97 10.02 -4.50 18.95
C ASN A 97 10.64 -5.48 17.96
N VAL A 98 11.97 -5.41 17.72
CA VAL A 98 12.65 -6.17 16.67
C VAL A 98 12.51 -7.68 16.86
N VAL A 99 12.50 -8.16 18.12
CA VAL A 99 12.31 -9.59 18.43
C VAL A 99 10.97 -10.09 17.87
N ARG A 100 9.89 -9.35 18.12
CA ARG A 100 8.56 -9.71 17.65
C ARG A 100 8.43 -9.61 16.13
N ILE A 101 9.10 -8.63 15.51
CA ILE A 101 9.17 -8.51 14.05
C ILE A 101 9.87 -9.74 13.43
N CYS A 102 10.98 -10.21 14.02
CA CYS A 102 11.65 -11.43 13.56
C CYS A 102 10.70 -12.64 13.58
N GLU A 103 9.88 -12.78 14.63
CA GLU A 103 8.91 -13.87 14.73
C GLU A 103 7.86 -13.81 13.61
N TRP A 104 7.34 -12.62 13.32
CA TRP A 104 6.39 -12.41 12.23
C TRP A 104 7.00 -12.67 10.86
N LEU A 105 8.24 -12.26 10.62
CA LEU A 105 8.93 -12.47 9.34
C LEU A 105 9.23 -13.95 9.02
N LYS A 106 9.18 -14.84 10.01
CA LYS A 106 9.25 -16.29 9.80
C LYS A 106 7.94 -16.87 9.25
N GLN A 107 6.82 -16.14 9.36
CA GLN A 107 5.54 -16.58 8.82
C GLN A 107 5.53 -16.40 7.30
N HIS A 108 5.26 -17.49 6.57
CA HIS A 108 5.26 -17.52 5.11
C HIS A 108 4.31 -16.46 4.49
N GLU A 109 3.15 -16.25 5.13
CA GLU A 109 2.16 -15.26 4.72
C GLU A 109 2.64 -13.80 4.79
N ILE A 110 3.71 -13.53 5.53
CA ILE A 110 4.29 -12.20 5.67
C ILE A 110 5.54 -12.10 4.81
N SER A 111 6.45 -13.07 4.89
CA SER A 111 7.73 -13.03 4.18
C SER A 111 7.56 -12.89 2.67
N GLN A 112 6.56 -13.55 2.08
CA GLN A 112 6.30 -13.51 0.64
C GLN A 112 5.58 -12.24 0.16
N THR A 113 5.15 -11.36 1.06
CA THR A 113 4.42 -10.14 0.64
C THR A 113 5.34 -9.02 0.16
N PHE A 114 6.65 -9.14 0.39
CA PHE A 114 7.61 -8.08 0.09
C PHE A 114 8.47 -8.42 -1.12
N ILE A 115 8.65 -7.43 -1.98
CA ILE A 115 9.58 -7.46 -3.11
C ILE A 115 11.04 -7.49 -2.63
N ARG A 116 11.35 -6.68 -1.62
CA ARG A 116 12.65 -6.68 -0.93
C ARG A 116 12.48 -7.30 0.45
N PHE A 117 13.06 -8.46 0.64
CA PHE A 117 13.00 -9.18 1.91
C PHE A 117 13.66 -8.40 3.04
N PHE A 118 13.04 -8.44 4.22
CA PHE A 118 13.68 -8.00 5.45
C PHE A 118 14.79 -9.00 5.84
N PRO A 119 15.88 -8.54 6.47
CA PRO A 119 16.86 -9.44 7.04
C PRO A 119 16.22 -10.39 8.07
N GLN A 120 16.57 -11.68 8.00
CA GLN A 120 16.04 -12.70 8.91
C GLN A 120 16.82 -12.78 10.23
N GLU A 121 18.07 -12.32 10.23
CA GLU A 121 18.92 -12.27 11.41
C GLU A 121 18.60 -11.04 12.25
N LYS A 122 18.36 -11.23 13.55
CA LYS A 122 17.93 -10.17 14.47
C LYS A 122 18.81 -8.91 14.40
N THR A 123 20.13 -9.07 14.51
CA THR A 123 21.07 -7.93 14.52
C THR A 123 21.03 -7.15 13.21
N LYS A 124 20.97 -7.85 12.07
CA LYS A 124 20.84 -7.21 10.75
C LYS A 124 19.48 -6.55 10.57
N LEU A 125 18.41 -7.14 11.12
CA LEU A 125 17.08 -6.56 11.07
C LEU A 125 17.00 -5.29 11.93
N GLU A 126 17.60 -5.31 13.12
CA GLU A 126 17.70 -4.14 13.99
C GLU A 126 18.42 -2.99 13.28
N GLN A 127 19.59 -3.28 12.69
CA GLN A 127 20.32 -2.32 11.88
C GLN A 127 19.47 -1.79 10.72
N TYR A 128 18.80 -2.68 9.99
CA TYR A 128 17.94 -2.34 8.86
C TYR A 128 16.80 -1.38 9.24
N LEU A 129 16.16 -1.62 10.39
CA LEU A 129 14.96 -0.90 10.81
C LEU A 129 15.25 0.40 11.56
N LEU A 130 16.37 0.49 12.29
CA LEU A 130 16.61 1.56 13.26
C LEU A 130 17.84 2.44 12.97
N HIS A 131 18.80 1.97 12.16
CA HIS A 131 20.11 2.61 12.05
C HIS A 131 20.46 3.10 10.64
N HIS A 132 19.48 3.25 9.76
CA HIS A 132 19.68 3.82 8.42
C HIS A 132 19.04 5.19 8.28
N SER A 133 19.82 6.18 7.84
CA SER A 133 19.37 7.57 7.66
C SER A 133 18.32 7.76 6.57
N ASN A 134 18.21 6.83 5.62
CA ASN A 134 17.23 6.88 4.53
C ASN A 134 16.01 5.96 4.76
N ARG A 135 15.80 5.51 6.02
CA ARG A 135 14.68 4.69 6.42
C ARG A 135 14.12 5.17 7.75
N GLN A 136 12.81 5.06 7.90
CA GLN A 136 12.16 5.36 9.16
C GLN A 136 10.92 4.49 9.32
N TYR A 137 10.88 3.74 10.41
CA TYR A 137 9.79 2.83 10.73
C TYR A 137 9.09 3.21 12.03
N PHE A 138 7.79 2.94 12.04
CA PHE A 138 6.89 3.14 13.16
C PHE A 138 6.31 1.81 13.59
N SER A 139 6.16 1.66 14.91
CA SER A 139 5.31 0.61 15.45
C SER A 139 3.85 0.95 15.20
N VAL A 140 3.06 -0.02 14.72
CA VAL A 140 1.60 0.05 14.66
C VAL A 140 1.05 -0.64 15.89
N ARG A 141 0.23 0.08 16.64
CA ARG A 141 -0.35 -0.38 17.90
C ARG A 141 -1.88 -0.33 17.83
N TYR A 142 -2.56 -1.25 18.52
CA TYR A 142 -4.02 -1.39 18.47
C TYR A 142 -4.61 -1.63 19.87
N LEU A 143 -5.80 -1.06 20.15
CA LEU A 143 -6.51 -1.17 21.44
C LEU A 143 -5.59 -0.87 22.63
N GLY A 144 -4.96 0.30 22.61
CA GLY A 144 -3.89 0.66 23.54
C GLY A 144 -2.52 0.30 22.97
N GLU A 145 -1.66 -0.32 23.78
CA GLU A 145 -0.23 -0.51 23.46
C GLU A 145 0.10 -1.88 22.84
N HIS A 146 -0.87 -2.64 22.32
CA HIS A 146 -0.56 -3.92 21.67
C HIS A 146 0.18 -3.70 20.36
N PHE A 147 1.44 -4.15 20.29
CA PHE A 147 2.23 -4.08 19.06
C PHE A 147 1.72 -5.11 18.05
N VAL A 148 1.18 -4.63 16.93
CA VAL A 148 0.51 -5.50 15.93
C VAL A 148 1.17 -5.50 14.57
N GLY A 149 2.05 -4.54 14.27
CA GLY A 149 2.69 -4.44 12.97
C GLY A 149 3.62 -3.25 12.86
N ILE A 150 4.13 -3.00 11.65
CA ILE A 150 4.94 -1.82 11.36
C ILE A 150 4.46 -1.12 10.09
N ILE A 151 4.76 0.17 10.02
CA ILE A 151 4.63 0.98 8.81
C ILE A 151 5.80 1.95 8.77
N GLY A 152 6.32 2.25 7.58
CA GLY A 152 7.48 3.12 7.46
C GLY A 152 7.78 3.54 6.03
N GLY A 153 8.79 4.39 5.93
CA GLY A 153 9.38 4.83 4.68
C GLY A 153 10.77 4.23 4.48
N GLU A 154 11.06 3.82 3.25
CA GLU A 154 12.39 3.52 2.76
C GLU A 154 12.76 4.44 1.61
N ASN A 155 14.05 4.47 1.25
CA ASN A 155 14.55 5.32 0.17
C ASN A 155 14.11 6.78 0.35
N ILE A 156 14.14 7.25 1.59
CA ILE A 156 13.76 8.61 1.97
C ILE A 156 14.72 9.56 1.27
N ASP A 157 14.16 10.41 0.42
CA ASP A 157 14.86 11.39 -0.38
C ASP A 157 14.32 12.77 0.01
N GLU A 158 14.99 13.39 0.98
CA GLU A 158 14.62 14.69 1.52
C GLU A 158 14.74 15.81 0.49
N GLN A 159 15.68 15.69 -0.46
CA GLN A 159 15.89 16.68 -1.50
C GLN A 159 14.72 16.67 -2.50
N ASN A 160 14.32 15.48 -2.96
CA ASN A 160 13.21 15.33 -3.91
C ASN A 160 11.86 15.12 -3.22
N LYS A 161 11.82 15.19 -1.88
CA LYS A 161 10.62 15.10 -1.06
C LYS A 161 9.76 13.87 -1.39
N LYS A 162 10.40 12.70 -1.40
CA LYS A 162 9.73 11.42 -1.70
C LYS A 162 10.24 10.27 -0.85
N LEU A 163 9.41 9.25 -0.67
CA LEU A 163 9.80 7.97 -0.06
C LEU A 163 8.99 6.80 -0.60
N GLU A 164 9.50 5.60 -0.37
CA GLU A 164 8.80 4.32 -0.58
C GLU A 164 8.11 3.88 0.70
N MET A 165 6.79 3.75 0.70
CA MET A 165 6.06 3.24 1.86
C MET A 165 6.10 1.72 1.92
N LYS A 166 6.38 1.17 3.10
CA LYS A 166 6.32 -0.28 3.38
C LYS A 166 5.57 -0.53 4.69
N LYS A 167 4.74 -1.58 4.74
CA LYS A 167 3.95 -1.93 5.93
C LYS A 167 3.63 -3.41 6.01
N PHE A 168 3.37 -3.89 7.21
CA PHE A 168 2.66 -5.15 7.43
C PHE A 168 2.05 -5.23 8.84
N ILE A 169 1.00 -6.04 8.97
CA ILE A 169 0.37 -6.40 10.25
C ILE A 169 0.74 -7.84 10.58
N GLY A 170 1.64 -8.00 11.55
CA GLY A 170 2.21 -9.29 11.90
C GLY A 170 1.33 -10.12 12.84
N ALA A 171 0.58 -9.47 13.72
CA ALA A 171 -0.35 -10.15 14.62
C ALA A 171 -1.61 -10.61 13.87
N SER A 172 -1.64 -11.89 13.50
CA SER A 172 -2.69 -12.52 12.68
C SER A 172 -4.09 -12.37 13.28
N GLU A 173 -4.20 -12.44 14.60
CA GLU A 173 -5.43 -12.30 15.39
C GLU A 173 -6.09 -10.91 15.28
N PHE A 174 -5.36 -9.92 14.78
CA PHE A 174 -5.83 -8.55 14.57
C PHE A 174 -6.02 -8.17 13.09
N ARG A 175 -5.82 -9.13 12.16
CA ARG A 175 -6.06 -8.87 10.74
C ARG A 175 -7.56 -8.69 10.44
N ASN A 176 -7.86 -8.08 9.30
CA ASN A 176 -9.22 -7.76 8.84
C ASN A 176 -10.02 -6.79 9.74
N LYS A 177 -9.39 -6.18 10.76
CA LYS A 177 -10.00 -5.17 11.64
C LYS A 177 -9.79 -3.71 11.18
N GLY A 178 -9.41 -3.50 9.91
CA GLY A 178 -9.14 -2.16 9.38
C GLY A 178 -7.81 -1.51 9.80
N ILE A 179 -7.01 -2.15 10.66
CA ILE A 179 -5.74 -1.61 11.19
C ILE A 179 -4.77 -1.18 10.09
N GLY A 180 -4.63 -1.98 9.04
CA GLY A 180 -3.79 -1.63 7.90
C GLY A 180 -4.24 -0.37 7.17
N LYS A 181 -5.54 -0.07 7.15
CA LYS A 181 -6.08 1.16 6.56
C LYS A 181 -5.81 2.36 7.47
N LEU A 182 -6.14 2.25 8.76
CA LEU A 182 -5.92 3.31 9.76
C LEU A 182 -4.44 3.70 9.86
N SER A 183 -3.55 2.72 9.98
CA SER A 183 -2.10 2.96 10.00
C SER A 183 -1.58 3.59 8.70
N THR A 184 -2.10 3.18 7.54
CA THR A 184 -1.77 3.82 6.26
C THR A 184 -2.16 5.29 6.26
N PHE A 185 -3.38 5.62 6.69
CA PHE A 185 -3.84 7.00 6.74
C PHE A 185 -2.98 7.87 7.68
N LEU A 186 -2.66 7.37 8.87
CA LEU A 186 -1.74 8.04 9.82
C LEU A 186 -0.35 8.28 9.21
N PHE A 187 0.19 7.29 8.50
CA PHE A 187 1.50 7.43 7.86
C PHE A 187 1.47 8.41 6.68
N LEU A 188 0.39 8.44 5.90
CA LEU A 188 0.24 9.43 4.82
C LEU A 188 0.10 10.84 5.37
N TYR A 189 -0.67 11.03 6.45
CA TYR A 189 -0.72 12.31 7.19
C TYR A 189 0.69 12.72 7.65
N TYR A 190 1.42 11.81 8.28
CA TYR A 190 2.81 12.05 8.66
C TYR A 190 3.68 12.49 7.47
N ALA A 191 3.62 11.78 6.34
CA ALA A 191 4.48 12.09 5.21
C ALA A 191 4.11 13.42 4.52
N PHE A 192 2.81 13.72 4.35
CA PHE A 192 2.35 14.89 3.61
C PHE A 192 2.19 16.17 4.44
N GLU A 193 1.76 16.05 5.70
CA GLU A 193 1.51 17.20 6.59
C GLU A 193 2.71 17.49 7.49
N ILE A 194 3.38 16.47 8.02
CA ILE A 194 4.50 16.66 8.96
C ILE A 194 5.84 16.76 8.21
N LEU A 195 6.16 15.82 7.31
CA LEU A 195 7.40 15.87 6.54
C LEU A 195 7.33 16.81 5.33
N ASN A 196 6.12 17.22 4.93
CA ASN A 196 5.86 18.03 3.74
C ASN A 196 6.44 17.38 2.45
N PHE A 197 6.32 16.06 2.33
CA PHE A 197 6.76 15.34 1.14
C PHE A 197 5.80 15.56 -0.03
N GLN A 198 6.31 15.48 -1.24
CA GLN A 198 5.55 15.69 -2.48
C GLN A 198 4.99 14.39 -3.04
N LYS A 199 5.63 13.25 -2.76
CA LYS A 199 5.28 11.96 -3.36
C LYS A 199 5.56 10.78 -2.44
N ILE A 200 4.60 9.90 -2.32
CA ILE A 200 4.74 8.59 -1.66
C ILE A 200 4.50 7.52 -2.71
N TYR A 201 5.41 6.55 -2.83
CA TYR A 201 5.24 5.43 -3.76
C TYR A 201 5.33 4.10 -3.04
N ILE A 202 4.81 3.06 -3.70
CA ILE A 202 4.92 1.68 -3.25
C ILE A 202 5.31 0.81 -4.42
N HIS A 203 5.95 -0.32 -4.10
CA HIS A 203 6.06 -1.44 -5.02
C HIS A 203 5.19 -2.59 -4.52
N SER A 204 4.54 -3.29 -5.45
CA SER A 204 3.75 -4.48 -5.17
C SER A 204 4.02 -5.53 -6.24
N LEU A 205 4.11 -6.79 -5.84
CA LEU A 205 3.95 -7.88 -6.80
C LEU A 205 2.53 -7.81 -7.38
N ASP A 206 2.40 -8.18 -8.64
CA ASP A 206 1.12 -8.23 -9.36
C ASP A 206 0.09 -9.14 -8.67
N THR A 207 0.57 -10.16 -7.96
CA THR A 207 -0.24 -11.10 -7.16
C THR A 207 -0.87 -10.49 -5.90
N ASN A 208 -0.38 -9.35 -5.37
CA ASN A 208 -0.90 -8.76 -4.13
C ASN A 208 -2.06 -7.76 -4.37
N ILE A 209 -3.15 -8.28 -4.94
CA ILE A 209 -4.35 -7.50 -5.30
C ILE A 209 -4.94 -6.75 -4.10
N LYS A 210 -4.86 -7.33 -2.89
CA LYS A 210 -5.35 -6.68 -1.65
C LYS A 210 -4.61 -5.38 -1.36
N ASN A 211 -3.29 -5.37 -1.49
CA ASN A 211 -2.48 -4.16 -1.30
C ASN A 211 -2.75 -3.14 -2.40
N ILE A 212 -2.83 -3.57 -3.67
CA ILE A 212 -3.14 -2.68 -4.80
C ILE A 212 -4.49 -1.99 -4.58
N ASN A 213 -5.53 -2.74 -4.21
CA ASN A 213 -6.87 -2.20 -3.97
C ASN A 213 -6.90 -1.23 -2.78
N LEU A 214 -6.22 -1.57 -1.68
CA LEU A 214 -6.15 -0.69 -0.50
C LEU A 214 -5.51 0.66 -0.85
N ASN A 215 -4.37 0.66 -1.54
CA ASN A 215 -3.68 1.91 -1.86
C ASN A 215 -4.42 2.69 -2.96
N SER A 216 -5.03 2.02 -3.93
CA SER A 216 -5.89 2.68 -4.93
C SER A 216 -7.02 3.49 -4.28
N LYS A 217 -7.64 2.96 -3.22
CA LYS A 217 -8.69 3.67 -2.47
C LYS A 217 -8.19 4.89 -1.69
N PHE A 218 -6.90 4.95 -1.35
CA PHE A 218 -6.25 6.17 -0.83
C PHE A 218 -5.86 7.16 -1.94
N GLY A 219 -6.15 6.86 -3.21
CA GLY A 219 -5.81 7.72 -4.35
C GLY A 219 -4.44 7.45 -4.95
N PHE A 220 -3.78 6.34 -4.61
CA PHE A 220 -2.57 5.93 -5.33
C PHE A 220 -2.92 5.55 -6.77
N GLU A 221 -2.09 5.99 -7.72
CA GLU A 221 -2.23 5.74 -9.14
C GLU A 221 -1.05 4.91 -9.66
N LEU A 222 -1.28 4.09 -10.69
CA LEU A 222 -0.23 3.34 -11.36
C LEU A 222 0.78 4.32 -11.99
N GLU A 223 2.05 4.16 -11.63
CA GLU A 223 3.15 4.89 -12.27
C GLU A 223 3.80 4.08 -13.38
N GLY A 224 3.93 2.76 -13.19
CA GLY A 224 4.60 1.90 -14.14
C GLY A 224 4.77 0.48 -13.64
N ILE A 225 5.38 -0.33 -14.51
CA ILE A 225 5.70 -1.73 -14.28
C ILE A 225 7.16 -1.93 -14.60
N LEU A 226 7.85 -2.57 -13.68
CA LEU A 226 9.24 -2.91 -13.80
C LEU A 226 9.30 -4.38 -14.17
N TYR A 227 9.63 -4.65 -15.43
CA TYR A 227 9.67 -6.01 -15.97
C TYR A 227 10.86 -6.79 -15.41
N SER A 228 10.62 -8.01 -14.94
CA SER A 228 11.67 -8.88 -14.38
C SER A 228 12.53 -8.19 -13.31
N GLU A 229 11.90 -7.34 -12.49
CA GLU A 229 12.57 -6.48 -11.51
C GLU A 229 13.13 -7.28 -10.33
N VAL A 230 12.47 -8.37 -9.93
CA VAL A 230 12.93 -9.22 -8.82
C VAL A 230 12.95 -10.69 -9.15
N LEU A 231 13.90 -11.38 -8.54
CA LEU A 231 14.05 -12.82 -8.58
C LEU A 231 13.59 -13.40 -7.23
N ILE A 232 12.50 -14.16 -7.25
CA ILE A 232 11.94 -14.84 -6.07
C ILE A 232 11.96 -16.33 -6.38
N ASP A 233 12.63 -17.12 -5.53
CA ASP A 233 12.78 -18.57 -5.70
C ASP A 233 13.29 -18.98 -7.11
N GLY A 234 14.15 -18.16 -7.70
CA GLY A 234 14.74 -18.39 -9.03
C GLY A 234 13.84 -18.01 -10.21
N ILE A 235 12.65 -17.45 -9.96
CA ILE A 235 11.69 -17.00 -10.97
C ILE A 235 11.70 -15.48 -11.02
N ALA A 236 11.77 -14.92 -12.23
CA ALA A 236 11.68 -13.47 -12.44
C ALA A 236 10.22 -13.01 -12.35
N HIS A 237 9.98 -11.95 -11.58
CA HIS A 237 8.66 -11.35 -11.39
C HIS A 237 8.67 -9.89 -11.80
N ASP A 238 7.57 -9.47 -12.40
CA ASP A 238 7.28 -8.07 -12.66
C ASP A 238 6.84 -7.39 -11.37
N VAL A 239 7.21 -6.12 -11.23
CA VAL A 239 6.85 -5.29 -10.08
C VAL A 239 6.00 -4.13 -10.54
N LEU A 240 4.84 -4.00 -9.91
CA LEU A 240 3.96 -2.86 -10.10
C LEU A 240 4.38 -1.73 -9.17
N ARG A 241 4.45 -0.50 -9.71
CA ARG A 241 4.69 0.72 -8.93
C ARG A 241 3.48 1.62 -8.93
N MET A 242 3.00 1.99 -7.75
CA MET A 242 1.99 3.02 -7.57
C MET A 242 2.54 4.22 -6.82
N SER A 243 1.93 5.39 -7.00
CA SER A 243 2.24 6.55 -6.16
C SER A 243 1.03 7.41 -5.88
N LEU A 244 1.14 8.16 -4.79
CA LEU A 244 0.23 9.20 -4.40
C LEU A 244 1.01 10.52 -4.34
N LEU A 245 0.52 11.52 -5.07
CA LEU A 245 1.05 12.88 -5.05
C LEU A 245 0.35 13.69 -3.96
N ARG A 246 1.08 14.66 -3.40
CA ARG A 246 0.57 15.54 -2.33
C ARG A 246 -0.71 16.27 -2.75
N ASP A 247 -0.76 16.83 -3.96
CA ASP A 247 -1.95 17.54 -4.44
C ASP A 247 -3.18 16.64 -4.50
N LYS A 248 -3.00 15.39 -4.90
CA LYS A 248 -4.09 14.39 -4.92
C LYS A 248 -4.53 14.05 -3.49
N TRP A 249 -3.58 13.86 -2.57
CA TRP A 249 -3.88 13.66 -1.15
C TRP A 249 -4.67 14.84 -0.56
N LEU A 250 -4.22 16.08 -0.77
CA LEU A 250 -4.92 17.27 -0.29
C LEU A 250 -6.31 17.44 -0.91
N SER A 251 -6.46 17.12 -2.19
CA SER A 251 -7.78 17.15 -2.85
C SER A 251 -8.77 16.15 -2.25
N LEU A 252 -8.28 15.01 -1.76
CA LEU A 252 -9.13 13.95 -1.18
C LEU A 252 -9.37 14.18 0.31
N PHE A 253 -8.34 14.54 1.07
CA PHE A 253 -8.34 14.50 2.53
C PHE A 253 -7.98 15.83 3.19
N GLY A 254 -7.54 16.83 2.42
CA GLY A 254 -7.17 18.14 2.94
C GLY A 254 -8.32 18.79 3.71
N LYS A 255 -7.98 19.66 4.66
CA LYS A 255 -8.97 20.41 5.44
C LYS A 255 -9.87 21.17 4.46
N LYS A 256 -11.16 20.81 4.43
CA LYS A 256 -12.17 21.58 3.69
C LYS A 256 -12.21 22.97 4.34
N THR A 257 -11.64 23.97 3.68
CA THR A 257 -11.85 25.36 4.09
C THR A 257 -13.34 25.63 3.97
N ALA A 258 -13.99 25.94 5.10
CA ALA A 258 -15.34 26.47 5.09
C ALA A 258 -15.31 27.80 4.32
N SER A 259 -15.85 27.77 3.10
CA SER A 259 -16.18 28.95 2.30
C SER A 259 -17.41 29.63 2.84
#